data_AF-A0A1J1LED8-F1
#
_entry.id   AF-A0A1J1LED8-F1
#
_cell.length_a   1.000
_cell.length_b   1.000
_cell.length_c   1.000
_cell.angle_alpha   90.00
_cell.angle_beta   90.00
_cell.angle_gamma   90.00
#
_symmetry.space_group_name_H-M   'P 1'
#
loop_
_entity.id
_entity.type
_entity.pdbx_description
1 polymer ?
#
loop_
_entity_poly.entity_id
_entity_poly.type
_entity_poly.pdbx_seq_one_letter_code
_entity_poly.pdbx_strand_id
1 'polypeptide(L)'
;MKKTIKLNPPNSIEHQLMKTCELTNQVRQDTMQDLENIGEDFKHLFLVIQSVQRNYQALLDQNQQLQNLLLNLVKDCYCWQGNRCQNCQKILQALAKNPTNLDSESTEKYQDIVTQLRKRN
;
A
#
# COMPACT_ATOMS: atom_id res chain seq x y z
N MET A 1 -75.66 5.60 32.02
CA MET A 1 -74.78 5.57 30.83
C MET A 1 -73.40 5.09 31.27
N LYS A 2 -72.97 3.89 30.86
CA LYS A 2 -71.64 3.35 31.21
C LYS A 2 -70.62 3.85 30.16
N LYS A 3 -69.63 4.64 30.59
CA LYS A 3 -68.48 5.00 29.75
C LYS A 3 -67.54 3.80 29.66
N THR A 4 -67.51 3.13 28.51
CA THR A 4 -66.47 2.17 28.17
C THR A 4 -65.19 2.92 27.84
N ILE A 5 -64.17 2.77 28.68
CA ILE A 5 -62.80 3.20 28.40
C ILE A 5 -62.27 2.26 27.31
N LYS A 6 -62.01 2.79 26.12
CA LYS A 6 -61.22 2.08 25.10
C LYS A 6 -59.78 2.04 25.60
N LEU A 7 -59.37 0.90 26.14
CA LEU A 7 -57.96 0.57 26.35
C LEU A 7 -57.32 0.44 24.97
N ASN A 8 -56.36 1.31 24.65
CA ASN A 8 -55.50 1.11 23.49
C ASN A 8 -54.77 -0.24 23.63
N PRO A 9 -54.58 -0.99 22.53
CA PRO A 9 -54.06 -2.34 22.60
C PRO A 9 -52.62 -2.33 23.15
N PRO A 10 -52.26 -3.29 24.02
CA PRO A 10 -50.94 -3.37 24.66
C PRO A 10 -49.78 -3.72 23.70
N ASN A 11 -50.07 -4.00 22.42
CA ASN A 11 -49.12 -4.59 21.46
C ASN A 11 -48.22 -3.58 20.71
N SER A 12 -48.21 -2.30 21.07
CA SER A 12 -47.45 -1.29 20.32
C SER A 12 -46.01 -1.11 20.81
N ILE A 13 -45.78 -1.16 22.13
CA ILE A 13 -44.48 -0.81 22.73
C ILE A 13 -43.56 -2.03 22.79
N GLU A 14 -44.07 -3.18 23.24
CA GLU A 14 -43.28 -4.40 23.37
C GLU A 14 -42.77 -4.89 22.01
N HIS A 15 -43.62 -4.87 20.98
CA HIS A 15 -43.22 -5.22 19.62
C HIS A 15 -42.22 -4.23 19.01
N GLN A 16 -42.32 -2.94 19.33
CA GLN A 16 -41.30 -1.95 18.93
C GLN A 16 -39.97 -2.20 19.63
N LEU A 17 -39.98 -2.48 20.94
CA LEU A 17 -38.79 -2.81 21.73
C LEU A 17 -38.11 -4.08 21.20
N MET A 18 -38.88 -5.11 20.86
CA MET A 18 -38.36 -6.34 20.26
C MET A 18 -37.68 -6.07 18.92
N LYS A 19 -38.32 -5.30 18.02
CA LYS A 19 -37.72 -4.91 16.73
C LYS A 19 -36.45 -4.08 16.91
N THR A 20 -36.43 -3.14 17.85
CA THR A 20 -35.23 -2.34 18.14
C THR A 20 -34.11 -3.22 18.69
N CYS A 21 -34.42 -4.21 19.52
CA CYS A 21 -33.45 -5.16 20.07
C CYS A 21 -32.86 -6.05 18.97
N GLU A 22 -33.71 -6.60 18.09
CA GLU A 22 -33.29 -7.38 16.92
C GLU A 22 -32.40 -6.56 15.98
N LEU A 23 -32.80 -5.33 15.64
CA LEU A 23 -32.01 -4.45 14.80
C LEU A 23 -30.66 -4.11 15.45
N THR A 24 -30.65 -3.86 16.76
CA THR A 24 -29.40 -3.58 17.50
C THR A 24 -28.47 -4.78 17.48
N ASN A 25 -29.00 -5.99 17.64
CA ASN A 25 -28.22 -7.22 17.55
C ASN A 25 -27.67 -7.45 16.15
N GLN A 26 -28.47 -7.18 15.11
CA GLN A 26 -28.03 -7.29 13.72
C GLN A 26 -26.92 -6.29 13.41
N VAL A 27 -27.11 -5.01 13.73
CA VAL A 27 -26.07 -3.97 13.57
C VAL A 27 -24.80 -4.34 14.31
N ARG A 28 -24.91 -4.90 15.52
CA ARG A 28 -23.74 -5.37 16.27
C ARG A 28 -23.01 -6.50 15.56
N GLN A 29 -23.74 -7.50 15.03
CA GLN A 29 -23.14 -8.62 14.30
C GLN A 29 -22.46 -8.13 13.02
N ASP A 30 -23.12 -7.28 12.24
CA ASP A 30 -22.56 -6.69 11.02
C ASP A 30 -21.29 -5.90 11.33
N THR A 31 -21.33 -5.05 12.37
CA THR A 31 -20.17 -4.28 12.81
C THR A 31 -19.02 -5.19 13.25
N MET A 32 -19.30 -6.30 13.95
CA MET A 32 -18.26 -7.26 14.34
C MET A 32 -17.63 -7.93 13.13
N GLN A 33 -18.43 -8.31 12.14
CA GLN A 33 -17.93 -8.89 10.89
C GLN A 33 -17.08 -7.88 10.11
N ASP A 34 -17.50 -6.63 10.03
CA ASP A 34 -16.74 -5.57 9.35
C ASP A 34 -15.39 -5.33 10.05
N LEU A 35 -15.35 -5.34 11.38
CA LEU A 35 -14.11 -5.21 12.14
C LEU A 35 -13.17 -6.40 11.92
N GLU A 36 -13.70 -7.61 11.81
CA GLU A 36 -12.92 -8.80 11.47
C GLU A 36 -12.33 -8.69 10.06
N ASN A 37 -13.14 -8.32 9.07
CA ASN A 37 -12.71 -8.12 7.68
C ASN A 37 -11.61 -7.04 7.59
N ILE A 38 -11.79 -5.91 8.28
CA ILE A 38 -10.76 -4.85 8.36
C ILE A 38 -9.47 -5.40 8.99
N GLY A 39 -9.60 -6.22 10.04
CA GLY A 39 -8.46 -6.88 10.67
C GLY A 39 -7.69 -7.80 9.72
N GLU A 40 -8.39 -8.51 8.83
CA GLU A 40 -7.78 -9.33 7.78
C GLU A 40 -7.11 -8.46 6.71
N ASP A 41 -7.77 -7.40 6.25
CA ASP A 41 -7.21 -6.46 5.27
C ASP A 41 -5.90 -5.84 5.77
N PHE A 42 -5.83 -5.45 7.04
CA PHE A 42 -4.59 -4.93 7.63
C PHE A 42 -3.45 -5.98 7.62
N LYS A 43 -3.75 -7.24 7.90
CA LYS A 43 -2.75 -8.32 7.81
C LYS A 43 -2.26 -8.50 6.38
N HIS A 44 -3.17 -8.47 5.40
CA HIS A 44 -2.81 -8.55 3.99
C HIS A 44 -1.93 -7.38 3.54
N LEU A 45 -2.31 -6.15 3.89
CA LEU A 45 -1.53 -4.95 3.59
C LEU A 45 -0.13 -5.03 4.20
N PHE A 46 -0.01 -5.50 5.44
CA PHE A 46 1.28 -5.69 6.10
C PHE A 46 2.18 -6.68 5.33
N LEU A 47 1.63 -7.81 4.89
CA LEU A 47 2.38 -8.79 4.09
C LEU A 47 2.83 -8.22 2.73
N VAL A 48 1.97 -7.42 2.09
CA VAL A 48 2.32 -6.73 0.83
C VAL A 48 3.47 -5.76 1.06
N ILE A 49 3.40 -4.93 2.11
CA ILE A 49 4.47 -3.98 2.46
C ILE A 49 5.80 -4.71 2.70
N GLN A 50 5.78 -5.80 3.46
CA GLN A 50 6.98 -6.62 3.68
C GLN A 50 7.54 -7.23 2.40
N SER A 51 6.68 -7.64 1.46
CA SER A 51 7.10 -8.14 0.15
C SER A 51 7.78 -7.05 -0.68
N VAL A 52 7.16 -5.86 -0.75
CA VAL A 52 7.73 -4.71 -1.46
C VAL A 52 9.08 -4.29 -0.88
N GLN A 53 9.20 -4.23 0.45
CA GLN A 53 10.46 -3.89 1.11
C GLN A 53 11.57 -4.90 0.80
N ARG A 54 11.27 -6.21 0.85
CA ARG A 54 12.24 -7.25 0.49
C ARG A 54 12.66 -7.17 -0.97
N ASN A 55 11.72 -6.96 -1.88
CA ASN A 55 12.01 -6.84 -3.30
C ASN A 55 12.84 -5.59 -3.61
N TYR A 56 12.53 -4.47 -2.96
CA TYR A 56 13.29 -3.24 -3.10
C TYR A 56 14.72 -3.39 -2.59
N GLN A 57 14.91 -4.03 -1.43
CA GLN A 57 16.25 -4.32 -0.91
C GLN A 57 17.04 -5.23 -1.86
N ALA A 58 16.42 -6.30 -2.38
CA ALA A 58 17.07 -7.20 -3.34
C ALA A 58 17.49 -6.45 -4.62
N LEU A 59 16.68 -5.51 -5.10
CA LEU A 59 17.01 -4.67 -6.25
C LEU A 59 18.21 -3.75 -5.95
N LEU A 60 18.27 -3.16 -4.76
CA LEU A 60 19.42 -2.36 -4.33
C LEU A 60 20.70 -3.19 -4.27
N ASP A 61 20.64 -4.39 -3.70
CA ASP A 61 21.78 -5.30 -3.60
C ASP A 61 22.28 -5.72 -5.00
N GLN A 62 21.37 -6.07 -5.92
CA GLN A 62 21.71 -6.38 -7.30
C GLN A 62 22.33 -5.19 -8.04
N ASN A 63 21.79 -3.98 -7.83
CA ASN A 63 22.34 -2.76 -8.41
C ASN A 63 23.78 -2.54 -7.93
N GLN A 64 24.03 -2.67 -6.62
CA GLN A 64 25.38 -2.54 -6.06
C GLN A 64 26.34 -3.61 -6.60
N GLN A 65 25.89 -4.86 -6.73
CA GLN A 65 26.70 -5.93 -7.32
C GLN A 65 27.08 -5.61 -8.78
N LEU A 66 26.13 -5.12 -9.58
CA LEU A 66 26.38 -4.72 -10.96
C LEU A 66 27.36 -3.54 -11.05
N GLN A 67 27.22 -2.54 -10.19
CA GLN A 67 28.15 -1.42 -10.11
C GLN A 67 29.57 -1.88 -9.79
N ASN A 68 29.72 -2.77 -8.79
CA ASN A 68 31.01 -3.34 -8.42
C ASN A 68 31.63 -4.16 -9.56
N LEU A 69 30.81 -4.98 -10.25
CA LEU A 69 31.24 -5.75 -11.41
C LEU A 69 31.77 -4.82 -12.52
N LEU A 70 31.02 -3.77 -12.85
CA LEU A 70 31.41 -2.79 -13.86
C LEU A 70 32.71 -2.06 -13.48
N LEU A 71 32.88 -1.68 -12.22
CA LEU A 71 34.12 -1.08 -11.72
C LEU A 71 35.31 -2.05 -11.83
N ASN A 72 35.11 -3.33 -11.52
CA ASN A 72 36.15 -4.34 -11.65
C ASN A 72 36.54 -4.54 -13.12
N LEU A 73 35.57 -4.61 -14.04
CA LEU A 73 35.86 -4.67 -15.48
C LEU A 73 36.67 -3.45 -15.97
N VAL A 74 36.41 -2.26 -15.44
CA VAL A 74 37.20 -1.06 -15.75
C VAL A 74 38.61 -1.13 -15.15
N LYS A 75 38.79 -1.74 -13.98
CA LYS A 75 40.11 -1.94 -13.37
C LYS A 75 40.94 -2.96 -14.15
N ASP A 76 40.31 -4.04 -14.60
CA ASP A 76 40.96 -5.13 -15.34
C ASP A 76 41.20 -4.78 -16.81
N CYS A 77 40.64 -3.65 -17.29
CA CYS A 77 41.01 -3.08 -18.57
C CYS A 77 42.48 -2.64 -18.58
N TYR A 78 43.23 -3.05 -19.61
CA TYR A 78 44.60 -2.59 -19.86
C TYR A 78 44.74 -1.07 -20.13
N CYS A 79 43.63 -0.33 -20.14
CA CYS A 79 43.59 1.12 -20.27
C CYS A 79 43.84 1.79 -18.90
N TRP A 80 44.70 2.81 -18.81
CA TRP A 80 45.08 3.43 -17.53
C TRP A 80 44.31 4.72 -17.22
N GLN A 81 44.42 5.18 -15.98
CA GLN A 81 43.82 6.44 -15.54
C GLN A 81 44.43 7.61 -16.31
N GLY A 82 43.59 8.39 -17.01
CA GLY A 82 44.03 9.45 -17.92
C GLY A 82 44.01 9.06 -19.42
N ASN A 83 43.97 7.76 -19.75
CA ASN A 83 43.77 7.26 -21.11
C ASN A 83 42.81 6.05 -21.11
N ARG A 84 41.64 6.23 -20.48
CA ARG A 84 40.60 5.19 -20.46
C ARG A 84 40.00 5.03 -21.85
N CYS A 85 39.77 3.80 -22.29
CA CYS A 85 39.08 3.55 -23.55
C CYS A 85 37.63 4.08 -23.49
N GLN A 86 37.03 4.30 -24.66
CA GLN A 86 35.69 4.88 -24.77
C GLN A 86 34.63 4.10 -23.96
N ASN A 87 34.73 2.77 -23.91
CA ASN A 87 33.80 1.93 -23.16
C ASN A 87 33.95 2.12 -21.64
N CYS A 88 35.19 2.17 -21.13
CA CYS A 88 35.43 2.45 -19.72
C CYS A 88 34.96 3.85 -19.32
N GLN A 89 35.16 4.85 -20.18
CA GLN A 89 34.63 6.19 -19.94
C GLN A 89 33.10 6.21 -19.86
N LYS A 90 32.40 5.55 -20.77
CA LYS A 90 30.93 5.43 -20.75
C LYS A 90 30.43 4.74 -19.47
N ILE A 91 31.08 3.66 -19.05
CA ILE A 91 30.74 2.94 -17.81
C ILE A 91 30.91 3.86 -16.60
N LEU A 92 32.06 4.53 -16.47
CA LEU A 92 32.32 5.44 -15.36
C LEU A 92 31.34 6.62 -15.33
N GLN A 93 30.97 7.17 -16.49
CA GLN A 93 29.95 8.21 -16.60
C GLN A 93 28.58 7.71 -16.16
N ALA A 94 28.19 6.49 -16.56
CA ALA A 94 26.92 5.89 -16.15
C ALA A 94 26.86 5.63 -14.64
N LEU A 95 27.96 5.19 -14.04
CA LEU A 95 28.07 4.97 -12.58
C LEU A 95 28.11 6.29 -11.79
N ALA A 96 28.63 7.37 -12.38
CA ALA A 96 28.67 8.69 -11.76
C ALA A 96 27.32 9.42 -11.81
N LYS A 97 26.35 8.97 -12.61
CA LYS A 97 24.99 9.53 -12.59
C LYS A 97 24.35 9.19 -11.25
N ASN A 98 24.03 10.22 -10.47
CA ASN A 98 23.34 10.04 -9.21
C ASN A 98 21.94 9.43 -9.42
N PRO A 99 21.54 8.43 -8.64
CA PRO A 99 20.20 7.82 -8.70
C PRO A 99 19.08 8.77 -8.24
N THR A 100 19.40 9.96 -7.71
CA THR A 100 18.41 11.01 -7.41
C THR A 100 17.79 11.65 -8.65
N ASN A 101 18.36 11.44 -9.84
CA ASN A 101 17.65 11.70 -11.11
C ASN A 101 16.76 10.50 -11.48
N LEU A 102 15.92 10.04 -10.53
CA LEU A 102 14.72 9.29 -10.91
C LEU A 102 13.91 10.27 -11.76
N ASP A 103 13.70 9.94 -13.04
CA ASP A 103 12.88 10.74 -13.94
C ASP A 103 11.60 11.16 -13.19
N SER A 104 11.37 12.47 -13.11
CA SER A 104 10.24 13.08 -12.39
C SER A 104 8.92 12.41 -12.74
N GLU A 105 8.82 11.89 -13.96
CA GLU A 105 7.71 11.13 -14.52
C GLU A 105 7.33 9.87 -13.71
N SER A 106 8.29 9.18 -13.10
CA SER A 106 8.03 7.97 -12.29
C SER A 106 7.39 8.33 -10.94
N THR A 107 7.83 9.44 -10.36
CA THR A 107 7.31 9.97 -9.09
C THR A 107 5.92 10.59 -9.30
N GLU A 108 5.71 11.28 -10.43
CA GLU A 108 4.41 11.83 -10.84
C GLU A 108 3.37 10.73 -11.08
N LYS A 109 3.71 9.63 -11.76
CA LYS A 109 2.79 8.49 -11.94
C LYS A 109 2.36 7.88 -10.62
N TYR A 110 3.27 7.74 -9.66
CA TYR A 110 2.93 7.22 -8.34
C TYR A 110 2.02 8.18 -7.56
N GLN A 111 2.31 9.50 -7.63
CA GLN A 111 1.45 10.53 -7.03
C GLN A 111 0.07 10.58 -7.66
N ASP A 112 -0.05 10.40 -8.97
CA ASP A 112 -1.33 10.37 -9.68
C ASP A 112 -2.18 9.16 -9.23
N ILE A 113 -1.58 7.97 -9.16
CA ILE A 113 -2.26 6.77 -8.65
C ILE A 113 -2.76 6.97 -7.21
N VAL A 114 -1.92 7.50 -6.31
CA VAL A 114 -2.31 7.81 -4.93
C VAL A 114 -3.43 8.85 -4.87
N THR A 115 -3.40 9.84 -5.76
CA THR A 115 -4.43 10.89 -5.84
C THR A 115 -5.76 10.34 -6.36
N GLN A 116 -5.72 9.45 -7.35
CA GLN A 116 -6.91 8.78 -7.87
C GLN A 116 -7.56 7.86 -6.82
N LEU A 117 -6.74 7.13 -6.04
CA LEU A 117 -7.24 6.29 -4.95
C LEU A 117 -7.90 7.12 -3.83
N ARG A 118 -7.35 8.30 -3.49
CA ARG A 118 -7.94 9.21 -2.50
C ARG A 118 -9.25 9.87 -2.94
N LYS A 119 -9.50 10.00 -4.25
CA LYS A 119 -10.74 10.57 -4.80
C LYS A 119 -11.88 9.56 -4.92
N ARG A 120 -11.58 8.26 -4.73
CA ARG A 120 -12.54 7.15 -4.86
C ARG A 120 -13.14 6.69 -3.52
N ASN A 121 -12.60 7.19 -2.40
CA ASN A 121 -13.18 7.08 -1.07
C ASN A 121 -13.88 8.40 -0.72
#